data_AF-A0A6B1E6M6-F1
#
_entry.id   AF-A0A6B1E6M6-F1
#
_cell.length_a   1.000
_cell.length_b   1.000
_cell.length_c   1.000
_cell.angle_alpha   90.00
_cell.angle_beta   90.00
_cell.angle_gamma   90.00
#
_symmetry.space_group_name_H-M   'P 1'
#
loop_
_entity.id
_entity.type
_entity.pdbx_description
1 polymer ?
#
loop_
_entity_poly.entity_id
_entity_poly.type
_entity_poly.pdbx_seq_one_letter_code
_entity_poly.pdbx_strand_id
1 'polypeptide(L)'
;MPGQQDDDRYQDILERIAARRPFGSPRPQKKPARPHDQALNLLNAFDTWSDLALREYARILCHGPKTVRGAAWSGVVIWYHNKGYHGYQLLRILGVWAQSAGSELVVSAGIRELPYRAPLFDPGAFRHHIASDFHLYYQDKGGPPSESDHVLLRVNFLAKQRLQLRERLQKIADQWREQQG
;
A
#
# COMPACT_ATOMS: atom_id res chain seq x y z
N MET A 1 26.29 -10.17 46.33
CA MET A 1 26.43 -11.09 45.18
C MET A 1 25.09 -11.16 44.44
N PRO A 2 24.82 -10.25 43.49
CA PRO A 2 23.51 -10.14 42.81
C PRO A 2 23.41 -10.85 41.45
N GLY A 3 24.50 -11.41 40.91
CA GLY A 3 24.56 -11.86 39.50
C GLY A 3 24.01 -13.26 39.18
N GLN A 4 23.85 -14.15 40.18
CA GLN A 4 23.42 -15.53 39.91
C GLN A 4 21.89 -15.66 39.69
N GLN A 5 21.08 -14.81 40.31
CA GLN A 5 19.61 -14.90 40.21
C GLN A 5 19.07 -14.42 38.86
N ASP A 6 19.80 -13.55 38.16
CA ASP A 6 19.40 -13.05 36.84
C ASP A 6 19.74 -14.04 35.72
N ASP A 7 20.87 -14.77 35.84
CA ASP A 7 21.25 -15.84 34.90
C ASP A 7 20.28 -17.03 34.95
N ASP A 8 19.85 -17.42 36.16
CA ASP A 8 18.88 -18.52 36.34
C ASP A 8 17.50 -18.18 35.76
N ARG A 9 17.05 -16.93 35.90
CA ARG A 9 15.81 -16.44 35.28
C ARG A 9 15.92 -16.38 33.77
N TYR A 10 17.07 -15.98 33.24
CA TYR A 10 17.30 -15.93 31.81
C TYR A 10 17.31 -17.34 31.19
N GLN A 11 17.93 -18.31 31.86
CA GLN A 11 17.90 -19.73 31.49
C GLN A 11 16.47 -20.29 31.48
N ASP A 12 15.69 -20.05 32.54
CA ASP A 12 14.29 -20.52 32.62
C ASP A 12 13.38 -19.87 31.54
N ILE A 13 13.63 -18.60 31.20
CA ILE A 13 12.96 -17.94 30.06
C ILE A 13 13.32 -18.61 28.74
N LEU A 14 14.60 -18.91 28.51
CA LEU A 14 15.06 -19.58 27.30
C LEU A 14 14.51 -21.01 27.18
N GLU A 15 14.47 -21.77 28.27
CA GLU A 15 13.87 -23.10 28.32
C GLU A 15 12.36 -23.06 28.04
N ARG A 16 11.64 -22.08 28.59
CA ARG A 16 10.21 -21.86 28.28
C ARG A 16 9.97 -21.47 26.83
N ILE A 17 10.86 -20.70 26.21
CA ILE A 17 10.79 -20.36 24.77
C ILE A 17 11.09 -21.59 23.91
N ALA A 18 12.06 -22.42 24.31
CA ALA A 18 12.41 -23.66 23.64
C ALA A 18 11.25 -24.68 23.73
N ALA A 19 10.64 -24.84 24.90
CA ALA A 19 9.49 -25.72 25.14
C ALA A 19 8.22 -25.28 24.39
N ARG A 20 8.07 -23.98 24.07
CA ARG A 20 6.94 -23.44 23.29
C ARG A 20 7.09 -23.61 21.78
N ARG A 21 8.22 -24.09 21.27
CA ARG A 21 8.38 -24.45 19.85
C ARG A 21 8.38 -25.98 19.72
N PRO A 22 7.26 -26.61 19.32
CA PRO A 22 7.34 -27.99 18.88
C PRO A 22 8.20 -28.02 17.61
N PHE A 23 9.44 -28.50 17.74
CA PHE A 23 10.28 -28.92 16.62
C PHE A 23 9.42 -29.89 15.77
N GLY A 24 8.97 -29.43 14.61
CA GLY A 24 8.12 -30.24 13.71
C GLY A 24 6.66 -29.79 13.58
N SER A 25 6.24 -28.68 14.18
CA SER A 25 4.96 -28.05 13.76
C SER A 25 5.07 -27.72 12.27
N PRO A 26 4.20 -28.24 11.38
CA PRO A 26 4.26 -27.87 9.97
C PRO A 26 4.14 -26.35 9.91
N ARG A 27 5.18 -25.68 9.38
CA ARG A 27 5.09 -24.25 9.04
C ARG A 27 3.75 -24.07 8.35
N PRO A 28 2.87 -23.15 8.80
CA PRO A 28 1.61 -22.92 8.11
C PRO A 28 1.97 -22.74 6.64
N GLN A 29 1.51 -23.67 5.80
CA GLN A 29 1.83 -23.65 4.37
C GLN A 29 1.35 -22.29 3.89
N LYS A 30 2.29 -21.40 3.57
CA LYS A 30 1.95 -20.07 3.07
C LYS A 30 1.10 -20.32 1.85
N LYS A 31 -0.17 -19.91 1.90
CA LYS A 31 -1.06 -19.96 0.74
C LYS A 31 -0.28 -19.39 -0.44
N PRO A 32 -0.32 -20.03 -1.63
CA PRO A 32 0.40 -19.53 -2.79
C PRO A 32 0.03 -18.06 -3.00
N ALA A 33 1.05 -17.21 -3.13
CA ALA A 33 0.84 -15.79 -3.34
C ALA A 33 -0.03 -15.58 -4.59
N ARG A 34 -1.01 -14.68 -4.53
CA ARG A 34 -1.84 -14.37 -5.70
C ARG A 34 -0.92 -13.85 -6.80
N PRO A 35 -1.14 -14.18 -8.09
CA PRO A 35 -0.30 -13.70 -9.19
C PRO A 35 -0.10 -12.18 -9.20
N HIS A 36 -1.16 -11.44 -8.87
CA HIS A 36 -1.18 -9.98 -8.72
C HIS A 36 -0.24 -9.48 -7.60
N ASP A 37 -0.28 -10.13 -6.43
CA ASP A 37 0.61 -9.78 -5.30
C ASP A 37 2.07 -10.07 -5.68
N GLN A 38 2.32 -11.20 -6.36
CA GLN A 38 3.66 -11.57 -6.82
C GLN A 38 4.20 -10.56 -7.84
N ALA A 39 3.38 -10.10 -8.79
CA ALA A 39 3.80 -9.10 -9.76
C ALA A 39 4.16 -7.77 -9.11
N LEU A 40 3.35 -7.27 -8.17
CA LEU A 40 3.65 -6.04 -7.43
C LEU A 40 4.94 -6.17 -6.60
N ASN A 41 5.19 -7.32 -5.97
CA ASN A 41 6.45 -7.60 -5.28
C ASN A 41 7.63 -7.64 -6.25
N LEU A 42 7.47 -8.28 -7.42
CA LEU A 42 8.49 -8.28 -8.48
C LEU A 42 8.76 -6.89 -9.03
N LEU A 43 7.84 -5.94 -8.88
CA LEU A 43 7.99 -4.54 -9.28
C LEU A 43 8.43 -3.61 -8.14
N ASN A 44 8.68 -4.15 -6.94
CA ASN A 44 8.98 -3.36 -5.74
C ASN A 44 7.97 -2.22 -5.46
N ALA A 45 6.72 -2.44 -5.83
CA ALA A 45 5.69 -1.40 -5.84
C ALA A 45 5.46 -0.79 -4.45
N PHE A 46 5.51 -1.61 -3.40
CA PHE A 46 5.28 -1.14 -2.03
C PHE A 46 6.36 -0.16 -1.57
N ASP A 47 7.63 -0.53 -1.72
CA ASP A 47 8.76 0.32 -1.31
C ASP A 47 8.76 1.64 -2.09
N THR A 48 8.59 1.61 -3.42
CA THR A 48 8.53 2.83 -4.25
C THR A 48 7.41 3.78 -3.79
N TRP A 49 6.22 3.27 -3.46
CA TRP A 49 5.12 4.11 -2.94
C TRP A 49 5.32 4.51 -1.48
N SER A 50 6.04 3.70 -0.69
CA SER A 50 6.41 4.03 0.69
C SER A 50 7.34 5.24 0.74
N ASP A 51 8.35 5.25 -0.13
CA ASP A 51 9.30 6.36 -0.25
C ASP A 51 8.62 7.67 -0.69
N LEU A 52 7.53 7.58 -1.45
CA LEU A 52 6.69 8.73 -1.77
C LEU A 52 5.87 9.20 -0.56
N ALA A 53 5.19 8.29 0.12
CA ALA A 53 4.28 8.63 1.22
C ALA A 53 4.99 9.27 2.41
N LEU A 54 6.24 8.86 2.69
CA LEU A 54 7.03 9.34 3.82
C LEU A 54 7.60 10.75 3.64
N ARG A 55 7.48 11.34 2.45
CA ARG A 55 7.99 12.68 2.18
C ARG A 55 7.02 13.76 2.64
N GLU A 56 7.58 14.91 3.02
CA GLU A 56 6.81 16.11 3.26
C GLU A 56 6.56 16.86 1.95
N TYR A 57 5.32 17.27 1.74
CA TYR A 57 4.89 18.06 0.59
C TYR A 57 4.33 19.39 1.07
N ALA A 58 4.56 20.47 0.32
CA ALA A 58 4.11 21.80 0.70
C ALA A 58 2.57 21.89 0.73
N ARG A 59 1.91 21.38 -0.31
CA ARG A 59 0.48 21.63 -0.59
C ARG A 59 -0.47 20.48 -0.19
N ILE A 60 0.05 19.28 -0.02
CA ILE A 60 -0.76 18.07 0.19
C ILE A 60 -0.36 17.32 1.47
N LEU A 61 -1.27 16.48 1.94
CA LEU A 61 -1.02 15.45 2.96
C LEU A 61 -1.19 14.10 2.29
N CYS A 62 -0.20 13.24 2.45
CA CYS A 62 -0.19 11.88 1.93
C CYS A 62 -0.40 10.89 3.07
N HIS A 63 -1.08 9.79 2.76
CA HIS A 63 -1.37 8.69 3.67
C HIS A 63 -1.14 7.36 2.94
N GLY A 64 -0.69 6.36 3.68
CA GLY A 64 -0.31 5.05 3.14
C GLY A 64 1.22 4.85 3.13
N PRO A 65 1.74 3.95 2.28
CA PRO A 65 1.03 3.15 1.27
C PRO A 65 0.20 2.03 1.91
N LYS A 66 -0.91 1.67 1.25
CA LYS A 66 -1.75 0.53 1.65
C LYS A 66 -1.83 -0.47 0.51
N THR A 67 -1.78 -1.76 0.87
CA THR A 67 -2.13 -2.82 -0.06
C THR A 67 -3.64 -2.98 -0.10
N VAL A 68 -4.20 -2.90 -1.30
CA VAL A 68 -5.63 -3.06 -1.60
C VAL A 68 -5.81 -4.29 -2.49
N ARG A 69 -6.92 -5.00 -2.32
CA ARG A 69 -7.17 -6.27 -3.04
C ARG A 69 -8.63 -6.38 -3.46
N GLY A 70 -8.84 -6.93 -4.64
CA GLY A 70 -10.13 -7.41 -5.13
C GLY A 70 -10.09 -8.89 -5.48
N ALA A 71 -11.12 -9.35 -6.20
CA ALA A 71 -11.21 -10.73 -6.66
C ALA A 71 -10.16 -11.06 -7.73
N ALA A 72 -9.94 -10.14 -8.68
CA ALA A 72 -9.06 -10.32 -9.84
C ALA A 72 -7.97 -9.23 -9.94
N TRP A 73 -7.63 -8.60 -8.82
CA TRP A 73 -6.60 -7.56 -8.77
C TRP A 73 -6.01 -7.38 -7.37
N SER A 74 -4.79 -6.85 -7.34
CA SER A 74 -4.13 -6.28 -6.15
C SER A 74 -3.56 -4.92 -6.52
N GLY A 75 -3.38 -4.04 -5.53
CA GLY A 75 -2.77 -2.74 -5.74
C GLY A 75 -2.02 -2.24 -4.52
N VAL A 76 -1.09 -1.33 -4.77
CA VAL A 76 -0.44 -0.49 -3.76
C VAL A 76 -0.86 0.93 -4.06
N VAL A 77 -1.45 1.59 -3.07
CA VAL A 77 -1.99 2.95 -3.22
C VAL A 77 -1.50 3.84 -2.10
N ILE A 78 -1.27 5.11 -2.43
CA ILE A 78 -1.29 6.20 -1.48
C ILE A 78 -2.54 7.03 -1.76
N TRP A 79 -3.11 7.62 -0.72
CA TRP A 79 -4.14 8.62 -0.89
C TRP A 79 -3.67 9.94 -0.32
N TYR A 80 -4.06 11.02 -0.98
CA TYR A 80 -3.61 12.34 -0.64
C TYR A 80 -4.70 13.36 -0.88
N HIS A 81 -4.64 14.44 -0.12
CA HIS A 81 -5.56 15.57 -0.25
C HIS A 81 -4.82 16.87 0.01
N ASN A 82 -5.40 17.99 -0.41
CA ASN A 82 -4.82 19.31 -0.15
C ASN A 82 -4.77 19.58 1.37
N LYS A 83 -3.79 20.36 1.81
CA LYS A 83 -3.77 20.94 3.16
C LYS A 83 -4.86 22.01 3.29
N GLY A 84 -5.26 22.26 4.53
CA GLY A 84 -6.24 23.30 4.87
C GLY A 84 -7.62 22.75 5.21
N TYR A 85 -8.49 23.64 5.67
CA TYR A 85 -9.79 23.29 6.26
C TYR A 85 -10.71 22.54 5.28
N HIS A 86 -10.69 22.91 4.00
CA HIS A 86 -11.51 22.28 2.94
C HIS A 86 -10.80 21.15 2.20
N GLY A 87 -9.59 20.75 2.63
CA GLY A 87 -8.81 19.71 1.97
C GLY A 87 -9.52 18.37 1.84
N TYR A 88 -10.42 18.05 2.77
CA TYR A 88 -11.19 16.80 2.79
C TYR A 88 -12.23 16.68 1.66
N GLN A 89 -12.55 17.75 0.94
CA GLN A 89 -13.62 17.70 -0.08
C GLN A 89 -13.25 16.80 -1.26
N LEU A 90 -11.96 16.68 -1.56
CA LEU A 90 -11.45 15.89 -2.68
C LEU A 90 -10.23 15.09 -2.24
N LEU A 91 -10.38 13.77 -2.24
CA LEU A 91 -9.28 12.84 -2.07
C LEU A 91 -8.76 12.42 -3.44
N ARG A 92 -7.46 12.27 -3.56
CA ARG A 92 -6.82 11.68 -4.72
C ARG A 92 -6.12 10.40 -4.32
N ILE A 93 -6.17 9.39 -5.18
CA ILE A 93 -5.47 8.12 -5.02
C ILE A 93 -4.44 8.03 -6.12
N LEU A 94 -3.16 7.96 -5.77
CA LEU A 94 -2.10 7.54 -6.67
C LEU A 94 -1.78 6.08 -6.37
N GLY A 95 -1.84 5.23 -7.40
CA GLY A 95 -1.62 3.80 -7.20
C GLY A 95 -0.94 3.11 -8.35
N VAL A 96 -0.50 1.90 -8.06
CA VAL A 96 -0.14 0.87 -9.02
C VAL A 96 -0.92 -0.39 -8.70
N TRP A 97 -1.49 -1.00 -9.74
CA TRP A 97 -2.33 -2.18 -9.66
C TRP A 97 -1.82 -3.25 -10.61
N ALA A 98 -1.98 -4.49 -10.20
CA ALA A 98 -1.87 -5.66 -11.06
C ALA A 98 -3.26 -6.31 -11.12
N GLN A 99 -3.78 -6.55 -12.31
CA GLN A 99 -5.11 -7.13 -12.55
C GLN A 99 -5.04 -8.25 -13.58
N SER A 100 -5.86 -9.29 -13.42
CA SER A 100 -6.02 -10.32 -14.44
C SER A 100 -6.88 -9.80 -15.58
N ALA A 101 -6.42 -9.98 -16.81
CA ALA A 101 -7.16 -9.74 -18.04
C ALA A 101 -7.16 -11.04 -18.86
N GLY A 102 -8.15 -11.90 -18.60
CA GLY A 102 -8.17 -13.26 -19.14
C GLY A 102 -7.02 -14.09 -18.59
N SER A 103 -6.16 -14.63 -19.48
CA SER A 103 -4.96 -15.38 -19.12
C SER A 103 -3.74 -14.50 -18.84
N GLU A 104 -3.84 -13.19 -19.10
CA GLU A 104 -2.73 -12.26 -18.96
C GLU A 104 -2.84 -11.46 -17.65
N LEU A 105 -1.70 -10.96 -17.18
CA LEU A 105 -1.64 -10.02 -16.09
C LEU A 105 -1.32 -8.64 -16.64
N VAL A 106 -2.10 -7.64 -16.27
CA VAL A 106 -1.91 -6.23 -16.67
C VAL A 106 -1.48 -5.43 -15.44
N VAL A 107 -0.44 -4.63 -15.60
CA VAL A 107 -0.02 -3.64 -14.61
C VAL A 107 -0.47 -2.27 -15.08
N SER A 108 -1.12 -1.53 -14.19
CA SER A 108 -1.52 -0.14 -14.43
C SER A 108 -1.10 0.76 -13.30
N ALA A 109 -0.72 2.00 -13.60
CA ALA A 109 -0.56 3.06 -12.62
C ALA A 109 -1.41 4.26 -13.04
N GLY A 110 -1.90 5.01 -12.06
CA GLY A 110 -2.83 6.10 -12.34
C GLY A 110 -3.27 6.86 -11.10
N ILE A 111 -3.99 7.94 -11.37
CA ILE A 111 -4.56 8.83 -10.37
C ILE A 111 -6.09 8.81 -10.50
N ARG A 112 -6.75 8.61 -9.36
CA ARG A 112 -8.21 8.75 -9.23
C ARG A 112 -8.54 9.90 -8.31
N GLU A 113 -9.58 10.65 -8.64
CA GLU A 113 -10.15 11.67 -7.76
C GLU A 113 -11.48 11.19 -7.17
N LEU A 114 -11.67 11.43 -5.87
CA LEU A 114 -12.80 10.95 -5.09
C LEU A 114 -13.42 12.13 -4.32
N PRO A 115 -14.63 12.58 -4.68
CA PRO A 115 -15.32 13.60 -3.91
C PRO A 115 -15.78 13.02 -2.58
N TYR A 116 -15.83 13.86 -1.54
CA TYR A 116 -16.40 13.50 -0.24
C TYR A 116 -17.86 13.08 -0.37
N ARG A 117 -18.25 11.95 0.24
CA ARG A 117 -19.60 11.38 0.14
C ARG A 117 -20.27 11.08 1.48
N ALA A 118 -19.58 11.28 2.60
CA ALA A 118 -20.20 11.12 3.91
C ALA A 118 -21.22 12.25 4.17
N PRO A 119 -22.31 11.99 4.93
CA PRO A 119 -23.41 12.93 5.11
C PRO A 119 -23.03 14.15 5.95
N LEU A 120 -22.09 13.99 6.89
CA LEU A 120 -21.62 15.04 7.78
C LEU A 120 -20.11 14.95 7.91
N PHE A 121 -19.44 16.11 7.85
CA PHE A 121 -18.02 16.20 8.08
C PHE A 121 -17.72 16.46 9.56
N ASP A 122 -17.07 15.51 10.22
CA ASP A 122 -16.47 15.68 11.54
C ASP A 122 -14.94 15.74 11.43
N PRO A 123 -14.31 16.90 11.73
CA PRO A 123 -12.86 17.05 11.59
C PRO A 123 -12.04 16.12 12.50
N GLY A 124 -12.54 15.81 13.69
CA GLY A 124 -11.82 14.98 14.67
C GLY A 124 -11.76 13.53 14.22
N ALA A 125 -12.91 12.95 13.92
CA ALA A 125 -13.06 11.61 13.37
C ALA A 125 -12.36 11.46 12.02
N PHE A 126 -12.44 12.48 11.16
CA PHE A 126 -11.73 12.47 9.88
C PHE A 126 -10.23 12.32 10.08
N ARG A 127 -9.60 13.19 10.88
CA ARG A 127 -8.16 13.16 11.12
C ARG A 127 -7.71 11.84 11.77
N HIS A 128 -8.53 11.28 12.65
CA HIS A 128 -8.22 10.02 13.32
C HIS A 128 -8.27 8.82 12.37
N HIS A 129 -9.25 8.77 11.47
CA HIS A 129 -9.48 7.59 10.64
C HIS A 129 -8.81 7.65 9.27
N ILE A 130 -8.66 8.84 8.67
CA ILE A 130 -8.17 8.98 7.29
C ILE A 130 -6.78 8.38 7.07
N ALA A 131 -5.94 8.35 8.10
CA ALA A 131 -4.60 7.76 8.03
C ALA A 131 -4.64 6.23 7.84
N SER A 132 -5.70 5.56 8.28
CA SER A 132 -5.86 4.11 8.23
C SER A 132 -6.84 3.65 7.15
N ASP A 133 -7.91 4.41 6.96
CA ASP A 133 -8.94 4.08 5.98
C ASP A 133 -9.64 5.32 5.42
N PHE A 134 -9.79 5.34 4.10
CA PHE A 134 -10.52 6.39 3.38
C PHE A 134 -11.91 5.92 2.93
N HIS A 135 -12.18 4.61 2.94
CA HIS A 135 -13.39 4.05 2.36
C HIS A 135 -14.66 4.61 3.01
N LEU A 136 -14.62 4.87 4.32
CA LEU A 136 -15.73 5.42 5.11
C LEU A 136 -16.28 6.73 4.54
N TYR A 137 -15.41 7.61 4.06
CA TYR A 137 -15.77 8.97 3.65
C TYR A 137 -15.98 9.13 2.15
N TYR A 138 -15.32 8.29 1.35
CA TYR A 138 -15.25 8.44 -0.10
C TYR A 138 -15.91 7.29 -0.88
N GLN A 139 -16.35 6.22 -0.19
CA GLN A 139 -17.06 5.07 -0.76
C GLN A 139 -16.31 4.34 -1.90
N ASP A 140 -14.98 4.40 -1.89
CA ASP A 140 -14.12 3.69 -2.86
C ASP A 140 -13.32 2.59 -2.15
N LYS A 141 -12.88 1.56 -2.89
CA LYS A 141 -12.14 0.40 -2.36
C LYS A 141 -10.65 0.37 -2.76
N GLY A 142 -10.14 1.44 -3.37
CA GLY A 142 -8.81 1.52 -3.96
C GLY A 142 -8.67 0.64 -5.22
N GLY A 143 -9.74 0.44 -5.98
CA GLY A 143 -9.70 -0.39 -7.19
C GLY A 143 -8.82 0.19 -8.31
N PRO A 144 -8.43 -0.63 -9.31
CA PRO A 144 -7.65 -0.18 -10.46
C PRO A 144 -8.36 0.93 -11.25
N PRO A 145 -7.62 1.78 -11.98
CA PRO A 145 -8.18 2.92 -12.69
C PRO A 145 -9.14 2.48 -13.80
N SER A 146 -10.32 3.10 -13.79
CA SER A 146 -11.36 3.05 -14.81
C SER A 146 -11.00 3.97 -15.99
N GLU A 147 -11.83 3.98 -17.03
CA GLU A 147 -11.61 4.82 -18.22
C GLU A 147 -11.72 6.32 -17.94
N SER A 148 -12.48 6.70 -16.89
CA SER A 148 -12.60 8.10 -16.45
C SER A 148 -11.44 8.56 -15.56
N ASP A 149 -10.55 7.67 -15.16
CA ASP A 149 -9.41 7.98 -14.30
C ASP A 149 -8.19 8.42 -15.12
N HIS A 150 -7.28 9.16 -14.49
CA HIS A 150 -6.04 9.58 -15.12
C HIS A 150 -5.03 8.42 -15.15
N VAL A 151 -4.98 7.69 -16.27
CA VAL A 151 -4.07 6.55 -16.45
C VAL A 151 -2.67 7.04 -16.85
N LEU A 152 -1.67 6.70 -16.05
CA LEU A 152 -0.25 7.05 -16.28
C LEU A 152 0.49 5.91 -16.98
N LEU A 153 0.07 4.68 -16.74
CA LEU A 153 0.65 3.47 -17.30
C LEU A 153 -0.40 2.38 -17.40
N ARG A 154 -0.39 1.62 -18.50
CA ARG A 154 -1.10 0.34 -18.63
C ARG A 154 -0.31 -0.56 -19.58
N VAL A 155 0.14 -1.71 -19.08
CA VAL A 155 1.01 -2.63 -19.83
C VAL A 155 0.78 -4.08 -19.40
N ASN A 156 0.95 -5.00 -20.33
CA ASN A 156 0.99 -6.43 -20.00
C ASN A 156 2.26 -6.74 -19.20
N PHE A 157 2.10 -7.44 -18.08
CA PHE A 157 3.18 -7.82 -17.21
C PHE A 157 3.87 -9.09 -17.72
N LEU A 158 5.16 -8.96 -18.02
CA LEU A 158 6.05 -10.07 -18.31
C LEU A 158 7.19 -10.04 -17.30
N ALA A 159 7.40 -11.12 -16.54
CA ALA A 159 8.42 -11.18 -15.48
C ALA A 159 9.86 -10.88 -15.97
N LYS A 160 10.13 -11.14 -17.26
CA LYS A 160 11.40 -10.80 -17.93
C LYS A 160 11.64 -9.29 -18.07
N GLN A 161 10.57 -8.48 -18.12
CA GLN A 161 10.61 -7.02 -18.25
C GLN A 161 10.51 -6.29 -16.90
N ARG A 162 10.56 -7.02 -15.77
CA ARG A 162 10.33 -6.43 -14.43
C ARG A 162 11.23 -5.23 -14.11
N LEU A 163 12.50 -5.25 -14.55
CA LEU A 163 13.45 -4.14 -14.27
C LEU A 163 13.07 -2.88 -15.05
N GLN A 164 12.76 -3.02 -16.34
CA GLN A 164 12.28 -1.91 -17.17
C GLN A 164 10.97 -1.32 -16.62
N LEU A 165 10.05 -2.18 -16.13
CA LEU A 165 8.82 -1.73 -15.51
C LEU A 165 9.05 -1.02 -14.18
N ARG A 166 9.99 -1.49 -13.35
CA ARG A 166 10.41 -0.78 -12.11
C ARG A 166 10.88 0.63 -12.42
N GLU A 167 11.77 0.78 -13.41
CA GLU A 167 12.27 2.10 -13.82
C GLU A 167 11.15 3.02 -14.31
N ARG A 168 10.17 2.49 -15.06
CA ARG A 168 9.01 3.27 -15.50
C ARG A 168 8.13 3.72 -14.33
N LEU A 169 7.89 2.84 -13.36
CA LEU A 169 7.14 3.19 -12.15
C LEU A 169 7.87 4.22 -11.31
N GLN A 170 9.20 4.10 -11.19
CA GLN A 170 10.03 5.09 -10.50
C GLN A 170 9.95 6.45 -11.19
N LYS A 171 10.04 6.50 -12.52
CA LYS A 171 9.87 7.75 -13.28
C LYS A 171 8.50 8.38 -13.05
N ILE A 172 7.43 7.59 -12.99
CA ILE A 172 6.08 8.07 -12.67
C ILE A 172 6.03 8.66 -11.26
N ALA A 173 6.63 7.97 -10.28
CA ALA A 173 6.74 8.44 -8.91
C ALA A 173 7.48 9.78 -8.81
N ASP A 174 8.62 9.91 -9.49
CA ASP A 174 9.43 11.13 -9.51
C ASP A 174 8.70 12.30 -10.19
N GLN A 175 8.06 12.06 -11.34
CA GLN A 175 7.27 13.07 -12.05
C GLN A 175 6.09 13.56 -11.21
N TRP A 176 5.36 12.64 -10.58
CA TRP A 176 4.26 13.01 -9.70
C TRP A 176 4.76 13.86 -8.53
N ARG A 177 5.89 13.47 -7.92
CA ARG A 177 6.52 14.22 -6.81
C ARG A 177 6.84 15.64 -7.22
N GLU A 178 7.46 15.85 -8.38
CA GLU A 178 7.80 17.19 -8.89
C GLU A 178 6.57 18.08 -9.06
N GLN A 179 5.42 17.51 -9.40
CA GLN A 179 4.15 18.24 -9.50
C GLN A 179 3.56 18.63 -8.13
N GLN A 180 3.95 17.96 -7.05
CA GLN A 180 3.48 18.24 -5.68
C GLN A 180 4.44 19.14 -4.88
N GLY A 181 5.62 19.44 -5.44
CA GLY A 181 6.64 20.32 -4.86
C GLY A 181 6.19 21.76 -4.65
#